data_AF-A0A924HVY6-F1
#
_entry.id   AF-A0A924HVY6-F1
#
_cell.length_a   1.000
_cell.length_b   1.000
_cell.length_c   1.000
_cell.angle_alpha   90.00
_cell.angle_beta   90.00
_cell.angle_gamma   90.00
#
_symmetry.space_group_name_H-M   'P 1'
#
loop_
_entity.id
_entity.type
_entity.pdbx_description
1 polymer ?
#
loop_
_entity_poly.entity_id
_entity_poly.type
_entity_poly.pdbx_seq_one_letter_code
_entity_poly.pdbx_strand_id
1 'polypeptide(L)'
;MGDQLAQEFGRGFEAKNLRRMVQFAVAFPDTEKVASLMRHLSWTHFLQLLPVKTDAARWFYASKVWNHAGACANYTTKSNARPSNAPSLPPCKRPSAKA
;
A
#
# COMPACT_ATOMS: atom_id res chain seq x y z
N MET A 1 25.73 9.40 -9.39
CA MET A 1 24.34 9.93 -9.42
C MET A 1 23.68 9.91 -8.04
N GLY A 2 23.50 8.76 -7.38
CA GLY A 2 22.89 8.74 -6.03
C GLY A 2 23.67 9.52 -4.96
N ASP A 3 25.01 9.51 -5.02
CA ASP A 3 25.83 10.22 -4.02
C ASP A 3 25.79 11.74 -4.19
N GLN A 4 25.70 12.23 -5.44
CA GLN A 4 25.54 13.66 -5.75
C GLN A 4 24.18 14.17 -5.25
N LEU A 5 23.11 13.43 -5.53
CA LEU A 5 21.76 13.76 -5.04
C LEU A 5 21.66 13.68 -3.52
N ALA A 6 22.32 12.70 -2.89
CA ALA A 6 22.36 12.60 -1.44
C ALA A 6 23.16 13.75 -0.78
N GLN A 7 24.16 14.28 -1.47
CA GLN A 7 24.92 15.45 -1.03
C GLN A 7 24.08 16.74 -1.13
N GLU A 8 23.28 16.89 -2.17
CA GLU A 8 22.44 18.09 -2.40
C GLU A 8 21.13 18.07 -1.59
N PHE A 9 20.49 16.91 -1.47
CA PHE A 9 19.14 16.76 -0.88
C PHE A 9 19.10 15.91 0.40
N GLY A 10 20.24 15.37 0.83
CA GLY A 10 20.38 14.59 2.06
C GLY A 10 20.15 13.08 1.89
N ARG A 11 20.24 12.36 3.02
CA ARG A 11 20.18 10.88 3.12
C ARG A 11 18.93 10.22 2.50
N GLY A 12 17.91 10.98 2.16
CA GLY A 12 16.73 10.51 1.45
C GLY A 12 16.97 10.18 -0.04
N PHE A 13 18.07 10.63 -0.63
CA PHE A 13 18.32 10.51 -2.07
C PHE A 13 19.50 9.60 -2.43
N GLU A 14 19.93 8.77 -1.48
CA GLU A 14 20.94 7.75 -1.73
C GLU A 14 20.49 6.75 -2.81
N ALA A 15 21.44 6.17 -3.54
CA ALA A 15 21.17 5.25 -4.65
C ALA A 15 20.21 4.10 -4.26
N LYS A 16 20.28 3.60 -3.02
CA LYS A 16 19.39 2.56 -2.50
C LYS A 16 17.95 3.04 -2.37
N ASN A 17 17.72 4.27 -1.93
CA ASN A 17 16.36 4.81 -1.78
C ASN A 17 15.77 5.16 -3.14
N LEU A 18 16.57 5.68 -4.08
CA LEU A 18 16.13 5.92 -5.46
C LEU A 18 15.65 4.63 -6.14
N ARG A 19 16.39 3.52 -5.98
CA ARG A 19 15.94 2.21 -6.50
C ARG A 19 14.58 1.79 -5.93
N ARG A 20 14.34 2.04 -4.64
CA ARG A 20 13.05 1.75 -3.99
C ARG A 20 11.93 2.66 -4.50
N MET A 21 12.22 3.94 -4.74
CA MET A 21 11.27 4.88 -5.36
C MET A 21 10.89 4.44 -6.78
N VAL A 22 11.85 3.98 -7.58
CA VAL A 22 11.58 3.44 -8.92
C VAL A 22 10.75 2.15 -8.84
N GLN A 23 11.11 1.22 -7.95
CA GLN A 23 10.33 -0.01 -7.72
C GLN A 23 8.91 0.30 -7.27
N PHE A 24 8.74 1.31 -6.42
CA PHE A 24 7.43 1.77 -5.96
C PHE A 24 6.57 2.28 -7.12
N ALA A 25 7.13 3.12 -8.00
CA ALA A 25 6.42 3.63 -9.17
C ALA A 25 5.97 2.51 -10.13
N VAL A 26 6.76 1.44 -10.27
CA VAL A 26 6.40 0.26 -11.08
C VAL A 26 5.38 -0.63 -10.38
N ALA A 27 5.53 -0.83 -9.06
CA ALA A 27 4.67 -1.71 -8.26
C ALA A 27 3.26 -1.13 -8.00
N PHE A 28 3.09 0.19 -8.13
CA PHE A 28 1.83 0.86 -7.89
C PHE A 28 1.49 1.83 -9.04
N PRO A 29 0.96 1.32 -10.16
CA PRO A 29 0.62 2.16 -11.32
C PRO A 29 -0.62 3.05 -11.09
N ASP A 30 -1.54 2.63 -10.21
CA ASP A 30 -2.79 3.36 -9.92
C ASP A 30 -2.56 4.54 -8.97
N THR A 31 -2.24 5.71 -9.53
CA THR A 31 -1.91 6.93 -8.78
C THR A 31 -3.02 7.38 -7.82
N GLU A 32 -4.30 7.24 -8.18
CA GLU A 32 -5.42 7.62 -7.31
C GLU A 32 -5.48 6.80 -6.02
N LYS A 33 -5.31 5.48 -6.14
CA LYS A 33 -5.29 4.56 -4.98
C LYS A 33 -4.07 4.82 -4.11
N VAL A 34 -2.92 5.07 -4.74
CA VAL A 34 -1.68 5.42 -4.03
C VAL A 34 -1.81 6.73 -3.29
N ALA A 35 -2.38 7.77 -3.90
CA ALA A 35 -2.58 9.07 -3.26
C ALA A 35 -3.45 8.96 -2.01
N SER A 36 -4.48 8.10 -2.04
CA SER A 36 -5.27 7.76 -0.85
C SER A 36 -4.42 7.07 0.22
N LEU A 37 -3.65 6.04 -0.15
CA LEU A 37 -2.80 5.30 0.78
C LEU A 37 -1.68 6.16 1.40
N MET A 38 -1.05 7.06 0.64
CA MET A 38 0.02 7.92 1.13
C MET A 38 -0.44 8.88 2.24
N ARG A 39 -1.75 9.17 2.34
CA ARG A 39 -2.31 9.95 3.45
C ARG A 39 -2.34 9.17 4.77
N HIS A 40 -2.31 7.85 4.71
CA HIS A 40 -2.47 6.96 5.85
C HIS A 40 -1.22 6.13 6.15
N LEU A 41 -0.34 5.92 5.17
CA LEU A 41 0.85 5.09 5.27
C LEU A 41 2.13 5.91 5.14
N SER A 42 3.09 5.64 6.02
CA SER A 42 4.46 6.17 5.90
C SER A 42 5.30 5.36 4.91
N TRP A 43 6.42 5.95 4.43
CA TRP A 43 7.34 5.31 3.50
C TRP A 43 7.82 3.92 3.94
N THR A 44 8.03 3.71 5.25
CA THR A 44 8.46 2.42 5.80
C THR A 44 7.46 1.29 5.52
N HIS A 45 6.16 1.59 5.51
CA HIS A 45 5.14 0.60 5.15
C HIS A 45 5.23 0.21 3.67
N PHE A 46 5.45 1.18 2.78
CA PHE A 46 5.64 0.89 1.36
C PHE A 46 6.87 0.02 1.12
N LEU A 47 7.96 0.24 1.86
CA LEU A 47 9.15 -0.62 1.77
C LEU A 47 8.86 -2.09 2.11
N GLN A 48 7.94 -2.36 3.04
CA GLN A 48 7.51 -3.72 3.37
C GLN A 48 6.60 -4.33 2.29
N LEU A 49 5.89 -3.50 1.51
CA LEU A 49 5.00 -3.92 0.43
C LEU A 49 5.73 -4.15 -0.91
N LEU A 50 6.86 -3.48 -1.14
CA LEU A 50 7.69 -3.66 -2.35
C LEU A 50 8.10 -5.11 -2.65
N PRO A 51 8.56 -5.94 -1.69
CA PRO A 51 8.95 -7.32 -1.99
C PRO A 51 7.77 -8.26 -2.27
N VAL A 52 6.52 -7.83 -2.06
CA VAL A 52 5.34 -8.65 -2.33
C VAL A 52 5.21 -8.82 -3.84
N LYS A 53 5.32 -10.05 -4.34
CA LYS A 53 5.39 -10.34 -5.79
C LYS A 53 4.07 -10.13 -6.53
N THR A 54 2.95 -10.41 -5.91
CA THR A 54 1.64 -10.34 -6.56
C THR A 54 0.92 -9.05 -6.20
N ASP A 55 0.41 -8.35 -7.22
CA ASP A 55 -0.31 -7.09 -7.04
C ASP A 55 -1.53 -7.27 -6.15
N ALA A 56 -2.27 -8.38 -6.30
CA ALA A 56 -3.42 -8.71 -5.46
C ALA A 56 -3.04 -8.82 -3.97
N ALA A 57 -1.92 -9.46 -3.63
CA ALA A 57 -1.46 -9.54 -2.25
C ALA A 57 -0.98 -8.18 -1.75
N ARG A 58 -0.30 -7.40 -2.59
CA ARG A 58 0.17 -6.05 -2.26
C ARG A 58 -1.01 -5.13 -1.89
N TRP A 59 -2.07 -5.16 -2.68
CA TRP A 59 -3.31 -4.42 -2.40
C TRP A 59 -4.05 -4.95 -1.16
N PHE A 60 -4.07 -6.26 -0.94
CA PHE A 60 -4.63 -6.82 0.29
C PHE A 60 -3.91 -6.30 1.54
N TYR A 61 -2.57 -6.36 1.58
CA TYR A 61 -1.81 -5.86 2.74
C TYR A 61 -1.90 -4.35 2.89
N ALA A 62 -1.84 -3.59 1.79
CA ALA A 62 -2.03 -2.14 1.80
C ALA A 62 -3.40 -1.76 2.38
N SER A 63 -4.47 -2.44 1.93
CA SER A 63 -5.82 -2.22 2.46
C SER A 63 -5.95 -2.68 3.91
N LYS A 64 -5.24 -3.71 4.38
CA LYS A 64 -5.26 -4.12 5.79
C LYS A 64 -4.61 -3.09 6.71
N VAL A 65 -3.49 -2.50 6.29
CA VAL A 65 -2.85 -1.40 7.04
C VAL A 65 -3.76 -0.17 7.08
N TRP A 66 -4.49 0.11 5.99
CA TRP A 66 -5.48 1.18 5.93
C TRP A 66 -6.77 0.89 6.74
N ASN A 67 -7.28 -0.34 6.73
CA ASN A 67 -8.56 -0.72 7.35
C ASN A 67 -8.57 -0.67 8.89
N HIS A 68 -7.42 -0.55 9.56
CA HIS A 68 -7.40 -0.21 10.98
C HIS A 68 -7.76 1.27 11.25
N ALA A 69 -7.75 2.14 10.22
CA ALA A 69 -8.13 3.55 10.31
C ALA A 69 -9.48 3.89 9.64
N GLY A 70 -10.14 2.94 8.98
CA GLY A 70 -11.37 3.23 8.25
C GLY A 70 -11.98 2.00 7.59
N ALA A 71 -12.56 1.10 8.39
CA ALA A 71 -13.55 0.19 7.85
C ALA A 71 -14.68 1.04 7.23
N CYS A 72 -14.93 0.83 5.94
CA CYS A 72 -15.97 1.49 5.11
C CYS A 72 -15.51 2.75 4.34
N ALA A 73 -14.67 2.59 3.32
CA ALA A 73 -14.79 3.42 2.12
C ALA A 73 -14.55 2.60 0.84
N ASN A 74 -15.66 2.21 0.22
CA ASN A 74 -15.88 2.13 -1.22
C ASN A 74 -14.83 1.42 -2.10
N TYR A 75 -14.95 0.10 -2.22
CA TYR A 75 -14.58 -0.62 -3.45
C TYR A 75 -15.84 -1.25 -4.05
N THR A 76 -16.72 -0.41 -4.54
CA THR A 76 -17.79 -0.79 -5.46
C THR A 76 -17.37 -0.13 -6.79
N THR A 77 -17.35 -0.74 -7.97
CA THR A 77 -17.93 -1.98 -8.50
C THR A 77 -17.23 -2.33 -9.83
N LYS A 78 -17.43 -3.57 -10.30
CA LYS A 78 -17.11 -4.15 -11.63
C LYS A 78 -15.75 -4.85 -11.79
N SER A 79 -15.58 -5.98 -11.10
CA SER A 79 -15.22 -7.24 -11.77
C SER A 79 -15.57 -8.41 -10.85
N ASN A 80 -16.42 -9.29 -11.35
CA ASN A 80 -16.64 -10.60 -10.74
C ASN A 80 -15.34 -11.39 -10.85
N ALA A 81 -14.55 -11.45 -9.78
CA ALA A 81 -13.67 -12.56 -9.47
C ALA A 81 -13.14 -12.40 -8.05
N ARG A 82 -13.63 -13.24 -7.13
CA ARG A 82 -12.87 -13.57 -5.92
C ARG A 82 -11.56 -14.20 -6.40
N PRO A 83 -10.37 -13.63 -6.14
CA PRO A 83 -9.13 -14.33 -6.45
C PRO A 83 -9.17 -15.66 -5.68
N SER A 84 -9.00 -16.78 -6.38
CA SER A 84 -9.11 -18.14 -5.84
C SER A 84 -8.16 -18.39 -4.64
N ASN A 85 -7.12 -17.55 -4.50
CA ASN A 85 -6.14 -17.59 -3.42
C ASN A 85 -6.33 -16.49 -2.35
N ALA A 86 -7.53 -15.89 -2.24
CA ALA A 86 -7.82 -14.96 -1.15
C ALA A 86 -7.80 -15.70 0.20
N PRO A 87 -6.95 -15.31 1.17
CA PRO A 87 -6.98 -15.90 2.50
C PRO A 87 -8.36 -15.73 3.13
N SER A 88 -8.87 -16.76 3.79
CA SER A 88 -10.17 -16.73 4.48
C SER A 88 -10.20 -15.59 5.50
N LEU A 89 -11.13 -14.64 5.31
CA LEU A 89 -11.35 -13.54 6.24
C LEU A 89 -12.02 -14.07 7.52
N PRO A 90 -11.59 -13.63 8.72
CA PRO A 90 -12.40 -13.80 9.92
C PRO A 90 -13.68 -12.94 9.79
N PRO A 91 -14.84 -13.42 10.28
CA PRO A 91 -16.09 -12.68 10.19
C PRO A 91 -15.97 -11.34 10.92
N CYS A 92 -16.34 -10.25 10.25
CA CYS A 92 -16.41 -8.93 10.84
C CYS A 92 -17.38 -8.96 12.04
N LYS A 93 -16.88 -8.87 13.27
CA LYS A 93 -17.74 -8.57 14.42
C LYS A 93 -18.17 -7.11 14.29
N ARG A 94 -19.47 -6.86 14.09
CA ARG A 94 -20.03 -5.50 14.20
C ARG A 94 -19.71 -4.97 15.59
N PRO A 95 -19.24 -3.72 15.74
CA PRO A 95 -19.24 -3.09 17.05
C PRO A 95 -20.70 -2.96 17.50
N SER A 96 -21.00 -3.46 18.70
CA SER A 96 -22.30 -3.27 19.34
C SER A 96 -22.56 -1.77 19.47
N ALA A 97 -23.67 -1.29 18.88
CA ALA A 97 -24.19 0.03 19.18
C ALA A 97 -24.39 0.12 20.70
N LYS A 98 -23.75 1.10 21.35
CA LYS A 98 -24.14 1.50 22.70
C LYS A 98 -25.27 2.52 22.56
N ALA A 99 -26.35 2.26 23.30
CA ALA A 99 -27.50 3.13 23.48
C ALA A 99 -27.13 4.40 24.26
#